data_AF-A0AAD1SCD3-F1
#
_entry.id   AF-A0AAD1SCD3-F1
#
_cell.length_a   1.000
_cell.length_b   1.000
_cell.length_c   1.000
_cell.angle_alpha   90.00
_cell.angle_beta   90.00
_cell.angle_gamma   90.00
#
_symmetry.space_group_name_H-M   'P 1'
#
loop_
_entity.id
_entity.type
_entity.pdbx_description
1 polymer ?
#
loop_
_entity_poly.entity_id
_entity_poly.type
_entity_poly.pdbx_seq_one_letter_code
_entity_poly.pdbx_strand_id
1 'polypeptide(L)'
;MIVPRQTNVNLQKVTEQFDIKAKEMSEKLDKIHNDELNKLQKVQEELRLQDIEKLRRARRRQTEIMARIQAAIVQIPKPPPNRTLKAIEAQKMLKKKKEAEGVYRELERFETTIKRNGSSSSISPTTRTSTLQRLRSTVSIGTALLKLDSSDDYVKKIQKRLEEDTVAREQREKRRRRILMEQLTAHGAQEEALREDQLINRLMRQSQQERRIAVQLMHIRHEKGVLKQNRIFREKQYEEKREKEFQEALDREAAIQRQAKLDCEEQVRKVQELHDMIAAERAEARYKKHYLICQEVTDKIVDLATKTGEYRELTNRLIPAKLMREWKELFFTGYSLYEEASVDPLPSEPTPEQLLELEKEGILDEKDYDEYKEKSFTQIYYTGYLSFLLLV
;
A
#
# COMPACT_ATOMS: atom_id res chain seq x y z
N MET A 1 -29.46 -50.87 -66.31
CA MET A 1 -28.92 -50.20 -65.11
C MET A 1 -27.63 -50.90 -64.70
N ILE A 2 -26.50 -50.19 -64.67
CA ILE A 2 -25.20 -50.78 -64.30
C ILE A 2 -25.14 -50.77 -62.77
N VAL A 3 -25.20 -51.95 -62.15
CA VAL A 3 -25.08 -52.08 -60.70
C VAL A 3 -23.62 -51.86 -60.30
N PRO A 4 -23.32 -50.88 -59.42
CA PRO A 4 -21.95 -50.58 -59.03
C PRO A 4 -21.32 -51.75 -58.26
N ARG A 5 -20.04 -52.02 -58.53
CA ARG A 5 -19.26 -53.05 -57.83
C ARG A 5 -19.21 -52.76 -56.33
N GLN A 6 -19.34 -53.79 -55.51
CA GLN A 6 -19.41 -53.67 -54.04
C GLN A 6 -18.15 -53.04 -53.41
N THR A 7 -17.00 -53.21 -54.06
CA THR A 7 -15.75 -52.53 -53.67
C THR A 7 -15.83 -51.02 -53.81
N ASN A 8 -16.50 -50.51 -54.84
CA ASN A 8 -16.68 -49.07 -55.04
C ASN A 8 -17.63 -48.48 -54.00
N VAL A 9 -18.67 -49.22 -53.60
CA VAL A 9 -19.61 -48.82 -52.54
C VAL A 9 -18.89 -48.75 -51.18
N ASN A 10 -18.01 -49.73 -50.90
CA ASN A 10 -17.23 -49.71 -49.66
C ASN A 10 -16.21 -48.57 -49.64
N LEU A 11 -15.56 -48.29 -50.77
CA LEU A 11 -14.62 -47.16 -50.89
C LEU A 11 -15.32 -45.82 -50.70
N GLN A 12 -16.51 -45.63 -51.29
CA GLN A 12 -17.33 -44.43 -51.09
C GLN A 12 -17.71 -44.21 -49.62
N LYS A 13 -18.12 -45.26 -48.91
CA LYS A 13 -18.42 -45.17 -47.47
C LYS A 13 -17.20 -44.77 -46.65
N VAL A 14 -16.01 -45.29 -46.99
CA VAL A 14 -14.77 -44.93 -46.31
C VAL A 14 -14.40 -43.47 -46.58
N THR A 15 -14.50 -42.99 -47.83
CA THR A 15 -14.25 -41.57 -48.15
C THR A 15 -15.23 -40.64 -47.45
N GLU A 16 -16.52 -40.99 -47.40
CA GLU A 16 -17.53 -40.20 -46.68
C GLU A 16 -17.22 -40.11 -45.18
N GLN A 17 -16.75 -41.20 -44.56
CA GLN A 17 -16.34 -41.19 -43.15
C GLN A 17 -15.11 -40.29 -42.91
N PHE A 18 -14.15 -40.27 -43.82
CA PHE A 18 -13.00 -39.36 -43.72
C PHE A 18 -13.41 -37.90 -43.93
N ASP A 19 -14.32 -37.62 -44.86
CA ASP A 19 -14.84 -36.26 -45.10
C ASP A 19 -15.64 -35.75 -43.90
N ILE A 20 -16.46 -36.60 -43.27
CA ILE A 20 -17.19 -36.27 -42.03
C ILE A 20 -16.19 -35.96 -40.91
N LYS A 21 -15.19 -36.82 -40.69
CA LYS A 21 -14.16 -36.58 -39.66
C LYS A 21 -13.35 -35.31 -39.94
N ALA A 22 -13.05 -35.02 -41.20
CA ALA A 22 -12.33 -33.80 -41.59
C ALA A 22 -13.17 -32.54 -41.28
N LYS A 23 -14.47 -32.57 -41.57
CA LYS A 23 -15.40 -31.48 -41.20
C LYS A 23 -15.51 -31.30 -39.69
N GLU A 24 -15.67 -32.38 -38.93
CA GLU A 24 -15.70 -32.32 -37.47
C GLU A 24 -14.41 -31.74 -36.87
N MET A 25 -13.25 -32.09 -37.44
CA MET A 25 -11.98 -31.52 -37.01
C MET A 25 -11.86 -30.04 -37.36
N SER A 26 -12.31 -29.62 -38.55
CA SER A 26 -12.36 -28.20 -38.94
C SER A 26 -13.25 -27.40 -37.98
N GLU A 27 -14.46 -27.89 -37.69
CA GLU A 27 -15.39 -27.21 -36.77
C GLU A 27 -14.82 -27.10 -35.35
N LYS A 28 -14.08 -28.11 -34.88
CA LYS A 28 -13.39 -28.06 -33.58
C LYS A 28 -12.29 -26.99 -33.56
N LEU A 29 -11.52 -26.88 -34.64
CA LEU A 29 -10.49 -25.85 -34.78
C LEU A 29 -11.10 -24.45 -34.82
N ASP A 30 -12.20 -24.27 -35.56
CA ASP A 30 -12.92 -22.99 -35.62
C ASP A 30 -13.50 -22.60 -34.25
N LYS A 31 -14.01 -23.56 -33.47
CA LYS A 31 -14.47 -23.32 -32.10
C LYS A 31 -13.32 -22.87 -31.20
N ILE A 32 -12.17 -23.55 -31.25
CA ILE A 32 -10.98 -23.17 -30.47
C ILE A 32 -10.51 -21.76 -30.84
N HIS A 33 -10.44 -21.46 -32.14
CA HIS A 33 -10.02 -20.14 -32.61
C HIS A 33 -10.98 -19.02 -32.16
N ASN A 34 -12.29 -19.27 -32.25
CA ASN A 34 -13.30 -18.33 -31.75
C ASN A 34 -13.23 -18.15 -30.23
N ASP A 35 -12.99 -19.22 -29.47
CA ASP A 35 -12.82 -19.15 -28.02
C ASP A 35 -11.57 -18.35 -27.63
N GLU A 36 -10.47 -18.49 -28.37
CA GLU A 36 -9.26 -17.68 -28.20
C GLU A 36 -9.51 -16.20 -28.49
N LEU A 37 -10.19 -15.88 -29.60
CA LEU A 37 -10.59 -14.51 -29.93
C LEU A 37 -11.48 -13.90 -28.84
N ASN A 38 -12.45 -14.67 -28.32
CA ASN A 38 -13.32 -14.23 -27.24
C ASN A 38 -12.55 -13.98 -25.94
N LYS A 39 -11.56 -14.84 -25.61
CA LYS A 39 -10.69 -14.62 -24.44
C LYS A 39 -9.87 -13.33 -24.59
N LEU A 40 -9.29 -13.08 -25.76
CA LEU A 40 -8.53 -11.87 -26.04
C LEU A 40 -9.39 -10.61 -25.91
N GLN A 41 -10.63 -10.64 -26.44
CA GLN A 41 -11.57 -9.53 -26.29
C GLN A 41 -11.91 -9.25 -24.83
N LYS A 42 -12.21 -10.29 -24.03
CA LYS A 42 -12.48 -10.14 -22.58
C LYS A 42 -11.32 -9.50 -21.83
N VAL A 43 -10.08 -9.94 -22.09
CA VAL A 43 -8.89 -9.34 -21.47
C VAL A 43 -8.77 -7.86 -21.85
N GLN A 44 -9.03 -7.51 -23.10
CA GLN A 44 -9.00 -6.12 -23.54
C GLN A 44 -10.09 -5.27 -22.85
N GLU A 45 -11.29 -5.79 -22.70
CA GLU A 45 -12.37 -5.12 -21.98
C GLU A 45 -12.06 -4.95 -20.48
N GLU A 46 -11.48 -5.96 -19.84
CA GLU A 46 -11.04 -5.88 -18.44
C GLU A 46 -9.99 -4.79 -18.23
N LEU A 47 -9.00 -4.70 -19.13
CA LEU A 47 -8.00 -3.62 -19.09
C LEU A 47 -8.66 -2.24 -19.21
N ARG A 48 -9.62 -2.07 -20.12
CA ARG A 48 -10.38 -0.82 -20.27
C ARG A 48 -11.16 -0.48 -19.00
N LEU A 49 -11.80 -1.47 -18.36
CA LEU A 49 -12.53 -1.29 -17.10
C LEU A 49 -11.59 -0.88 -15.97
N GLN A 50 -10.42 -1.52 -15.86
CA GLN A 50 -9.41 -1.15 -14.85
C GLN A 50 -8.94 0.29 -15.03
N ASP A 51 -8.71 0.74 -16.25
CA ASP A 51 -8.29 2.13 -16.50
C ASP A 51 -9.39 3.14 -16.21
N ILE A 52 -10.65 2.83 -16.56
CA ILE A 52 -11.82 3.63 -16.15
C ILE A 52 -11.92 3.69 -14.62
N GLU A 53 -11.67 2.57 -13.93
CA GLU A 53 -11.74 2.52 -12.48
C GLU A 53 -10.61 3.32 -11.82
N LYS A 54 -9.38 3.26 -12.35
CA LYS A 54 -8.26 4.11 -11.92
C LYS A 54 -8.61 5.58 -12.05
N LEU A 55 -9.19 6.00 -13.20
CA LEU A 55 -9.65 7.37 -13.41
C LEU A 55 -10.74 7.77 -12.41
N ARG A 56 -11.71 6.89 -12.15
CA ARG A 56 -12.76 7.13 -11.13
C ARG A 56 -12.16 7.28 -9.73
N ARG A 57 -11.19 6.43 -9.34
CA ARG A 57 -10.49 6.52 -8.04
C ARG A 57 -9.69 7.81 -7.94
N ALA A 58 -8.99 8.22 -9.00
CA ALA A 58 -8.27 9.49 -9.03
C ALA A 58 -9.23 10.69 -8.86
N ARG A 59 -10.38 10.67 -9.54
CA ARG A 59 -11.42 11.70 -9.39
C ARG A 59 -11.99 11.73 -7.98
N ARG A 60 -12.27 10.56 -7.37
CA ARG A 60 -12.71 10.46 -5.96
C ARG A 60 -11.68 11.07 -4.99
N ARG A 61 -10.39 10.77 -5.18
CA ARG A 61 -9.32 11.36 -4.38
C ARG A 61 -9.24 12.88 -4.56
N GLN A 62 -9.35 13.38 -5.78
CA GLN A 62 -9.42 14.83 -6.03
C GLN A 62 -10.63 15.47 -5.34
N THR A 63 -11.82 14.87 -5.44
CA THR A 63 -13.02 15.37 -4.75
C THR A 63 -12.89 15.30 -3.24
N GLU A 64 -12.25 14.27 -2.69
CA GLU A 64 -12.00 14.13 -1.27
C GLU A 64 -10.99 15.17 -0.78
N ILE A 65 -9.90 15.41 -1.52
CA ILE A 65 -8.94 16.47 -1.22
C ILE A 65 -9.62 17.83 -1.26
N MET A 66 -10.46 18.09 -2.27
CA MET A 66 -11.24 19.33 -2.36
C MET A 66 -12.22 19.48 -1.18
N ALA A 67 -12.91 18.40 -0.78
CA ALA A 67 -13.80 18.40 0.37
C ALA A 67 -13.02 18.62 1.69
N ARG A 68 -11.84 18.02 1.84
CA ARG A 68 -10.95 18.25 2.99
C ARG A 68 -10.42 19.68 3.01
N ILE A 69 -10.09 20.26 1.86
CA ILE A 69 -9.71 21.68 1.75
C ILE A 69 -10.90 22.56 2.15
N GLN A 70 -12.11 22.30 1.64
CA GLN A 70 -13.32 23.04 2.00
C GLN A 70 -13.67 22.90 3.49
N ALA A 71 -13.50 21.72 4.09
CA ALA A 71 -13.74 21.49 5.51
C ALA A 71 -12.65 22.11 6.40
N ALA A 72 -11.39 22.14 5.94
CA ALA A 72 -10.27 22.78 6.63
C ALA A 72 -10.20 24.30 6.41
N ILE A 73 -10.98 24.84 5.47
CA ILE A 73 -11.24 26.28 5.39
C ILE A 73 -12.05 26.64 6.63
N VAL A 74 -11.34 27.08 7.67
CA VAL A 74 -11.94 27.81 8.80
C VAL A 74 -12.65 29.01 8.19
N GLN A 75 -13.99 29.01 8.25
CA GLN A 75 -14.80 30.18 7.94
C GLN A 75 -14.50 31.23 9.01
N ILE A 76 -13.42 31.98 8.82
CA ILE A 76 -13.23 33.25 9.49
C ILE A 76 -14.43 34.08 9.03
N PRO A 77 -15.35 34.49 9.93
CA PRO A 77 -16.49 35.29 9.53
C PRO A 77 -15.92 36.49 8.77
N LYS A 78 -16.34 36.65 7.51
CA LYS A 78 -15.90 37.76 6.67
C LYS A 78 -16.08 39.02 7.52
N PRO A 79 -15.01 39.80 7.80
CA PRO A 79 -15.20 41.06 8.48
C PRO A 79 -16.27 41.84 7.71
N PRO A 80 -17.20 42.51 8.41
CA PRO A 80 -18.35 43.15 7.78
C PRO A 80 -17.90 43.99 6.58
N PRO A 81 -18.64 43.94 5.46
CA PRO A 81 -18.21 44.52 4.18
C PRO A 81 -17.79 45.97 4.39
N ASN A 82 -16.50 46.22 4.18
CA ASN A 82 -15.87 47.53 4.04
C ASN A 82 -16.39 48.62 4.99
N ARG A 83 -15.98 48.51 6.26
CA ARG A 83 -15.92 49.62 7.24
C ARG A 83 -14.90 50.72 6.85
N THR A 84 -14.71 50.99 5.56
CA THR A 84 -13.73 51.97 5.08
C THR A 84 -14.39 53.03 4.21
N LEU A 85 -15.17 52.72 3.17
CA LEU A 85 -15.71 53.80 2.31
C LEU A 85 -16.73 54.69 3.02
N LYS A 86 -17.78 54.12 3.63
CA LYS A 86 -18.80 54.89 4.35
C LYS A 86 -18.26 55.56 5.62
N ALA A 87 -17.28 54.94 6.28
CA ALA A 87 -16.63 55.48 7.47
C ALA A 87 -15.64 56.62 7.14
N ILE A 88 -14.89 56.50 6.03
CA ILE A 88 -14.02 57.56 5.50
C ILE A 88 -14.84 58.74 5.00
N GLU A 89 -15.98 58.48 4.35
CA GLU A 89 -16.90 59.52 3.90
C GLU A 89 -17.54 60.25 5.10
N ALA A 90 -17.98 59.51 6.13
CA ALA A 90 -18.45 60.10 7.38
C ALA A 90 -17.36 60.92 8.09
N GLN A 91 -16.11 60.46 8.14
CA GLN A 91 -15.00 61.24 8.69
C GLN A 91 -14.68 62.50 7.88
N LYS A 92 -14.71 62.42 6.54
CA LYS A 92 -14.54 63.59 5.66
C LYS A 92 -15.65 64.61 5.90
N MET A 93 -16.91 64.17 6.00
CA MET A 93 -18.04 65.05 6.29
C MET A 93 -17.94 65.68 7.68
N LEU A 94 -17.49 64.92 8.68
CA LEU A 94 -17.30 65.43 10.04
C LEU A 94 -16.13 66.43 10.14
N LYS A 95 -15.05 66.22 9.36
CA LYS A 95 -13.96 67.21 9.21
C LYS A 95 -14.44 68.49 8.54
N LYS A 96 -15.15 68.39 7.41
CA LYS A 96 -15.76 69.56 6.73
C LYS A 96 -16.70 70.34 7.65
N LYS A 97 -17.50 69.65 8.47
CA LYS A 97 -18.38 70.30 9.45
C LYS A 97 -17.58 71.04 10.53
N LYS A 98 -16.53 70.42 11.08
CA LYS A 98 -15.65 71.06 12.07
C LYS A 98 -14.88 72.26 11.50
N GLU A 99 -14.43 72.16 10.25
CA GLU A 99 -13.78 73.25 9.53
C GLU A 99 -14.75 74.42 9.30
N ALA A 100 -15.98 74.14 8.87
CA ALA A 100 -17.02 75.16 8.73
C ALA A 100 -17.35 75.83 10.06
N GLU A 101 -17.53 75.06 11.15
CA GLU A 101 -17.72 75.60 12.51
C GLU A 101 -16.50 76.42 13.00
N GLY A 102 -15.29 76.06 12.57
CA GLY A 102 -14.07 76.84 12.80
C GLY A 102 -14.14 78.20 12.10
N VAL A 103 -14.47 78.21 10.81
CA VAL A 103 -14.61 79.43 10.00
C VAL A 103 -15.73 80.32 10.54
N TYR A 104 -16.89 79.77 10.91
CA TYR A 104 -17.96 80.56 11.52
C TYR A 104 -17.53 81.21 12.84
N ARG A 105 -16.77 80.50 13.68
CA ARG A 105 -16.20 81.09 14.90
C ARG A 105 -15.15 82.15 14.62
N GLU A 106 -14.35 81.98 13.58
CA GLU A 106 -13.39 83.00 13.16
C GLU A 106 -14.09 84.24 12.60
N LEU A 107 -15.18 84.07 11.84
CA LEU A 107 -16.03 85.16 11.38
C LEU A 107 -16.71 85.88 12.54
N GLU A 108 -17.24 85.16 13.54
CA GLU A 108 -17.77 85.79 14.76
C GLU A 108 -16.69 86.56 15.54
N ARG A 109 -15.48 85.99 15.67
CA ARG A 109 -14.34 86.70 16.27
C ARG A 109 -13.95 87.93 15.46
N PHE A 110 -14.01 87.85 14.14
CA PHE A 110 -13.72 88.96 13.25
C PHE A 110 -14.78 90.05 13.34
N GLU A 111 -16.06 89.70 13.34
CA GLU A 111 -17.18 90.63 13.52
C GLU A 111 -17.16 91.28 14.90
N THR A 112 -16.84 90.54 15.96
CA THR A 112 -16.66 91.12 17.30
C THR A 112 -15.44 92.03 17.36
N THR A 113 -14.36 91.72 16.63
CA THR A 113 -13.19 92.59 16.52
C THR A 113 -13.48 93.84 15.68
N ILE A 114 -14.28 93.75 14.62
CA ILE A 114 -14.77 94.91 13.86
C ILE A 114 -15.77 95.72 14.66
N LYS A 115 -16.69 95.12 15.43
CA LYS A 115 -17.57 95.87 16.33
C LYS A 115 -16.79 96.54 17.45
N ARG A 116 -15.72 95.90 17.95
CA ARG A 116 -14.82 96.47 18.97
C ARG A 116 -13.92 97.58 18.43
N ASN A 117 -13.43 97.47 17.19
CA ASN A 117 -12.52 98.44 16.57
C ASN A 117 -13.22 99.46 15.64
N GLY A 118 -14.48 99.22 15.28
CA GLY A 118 -15.34 100.10 14.48
C GLY A 118 -16.23 101.02 15.32
N SER A 119 -16.13 100.94 16.65
CA SER A 119 -16.84 101.81 17.61
C SER A 119 -15.97 102.96 18.14
N SER A 120 -14.79 103.21 17.57
CA SER A 120 -14.01 104.41 17.88
C SER A 120 -13.48 105.05 16.60
N SER A 121 -14.36 105.80 15.95
CA SER A 121 -13.94 106.94 15.16
C SER A 121 -13.13 107.90 16.06
N SER A 122 -12.17 108.59 15.44
CA SER A 122 -11.55 109.85 15.87
C SER A 122 -10.11 109.83 16.42
N ILE A 123 -9.23 110.45 15.61
CA ILE A 123 -8.21 111.47 15.98
C ILE A 123 -6.76 111.03 16.33
N SER A 124 -5.87 111.32 15.36
CA SER A 124 -4.49 111.88 15.44
C SER A 124 -3.29 111.09 16.01
N PRO A 125 -2.07 111.24 15.44
CA PRO A 125 -0.84 110.71 15.99
C PRO A 125 -0.07 111.80 16.77
N THR A 126 0.05 111.64 18.09
CA THR A 126 0.86 112.51 18.95
C THR A 126 1.75 111.68 19.88
N THR A 127 3.05 111.96 19.79
CA THR A 127 4.08 111.90 20.84
C THR A 127 4.55 110.52 21.34
N ARG A 128 5.78 110.16 20.93
CA ARG A 128 6.66 109.29 21.73
C ARG A 128 7.47 110.17 22.70
N THR A 129 7.29 109.85 23.97
CA THR A 129 7.81 110.54 25.14
C THR A 129 9.28 110.27 25.40
N SER A 130 9.92 111.35 25.83
CA SER A 130 11.14 111.44 26.63
C SER A 130 11.14 110.53 27.86
N THR A 131 12.25 109.84 28.12
CA THR A 131 12.71 109.51 29.48
C THR A 131 14.19 109.14 29.43
N LEU A 132 15.02 109.98 30.04
CA LEU A 132 16.09 109.65 31.00
C LEU A 132 17.13 110.77 31.03
N GLN A 133 16.70 111.89 31.63
CA GLN A 133 17.56 112.80 32.34
C GLN A 133 17.85 112.20 33.71
N ARG A 134 19.12 112.25 34.15
CA ARG A 134 19.58 112.60 35.52
C ARG A 134 20.63 111.63 36.09
N LEU A 135 21.90 111.93 35.82
CA LEU A 135 22.94 111.93 36.84
C LEU A 135 23.61 113.32 36.81
N ARG A 136 23.33 114.11 37.85
CA ARG A 136 24.01 115.35 38.21
C ARG A 136 25.15 115.01 39.16
N SER A 137 26.26 115.75 39.05
CA SER A 137 26.95 116.48 40.15
C SER A 137 28.47 116.46 39.94
N THR A 138 29.03 117.56 39.42
CA THR A 138 29.79 118.61 40.15
C THR A 138 31.20 118.19 40.58
N VAL A 139 32.22 118.59 39.81
CA VAL A 139 33.47 119.13 40.38
C VAL A 139 33.91 120.31 39.51
N SER A 140 33.95 121.46 40.15
CA SER A 140 34.57 122.72 39.72
C SER A 140 36.09 122.59 39.82
N ILE A 141 36.81 123.17 38.86
CA ILE A 141 38.00 124.04 39.01
C ILE A 141 38.74 124.10 37.67
N GLY A 142 39.13 125.30 37.26
CA GLY A 142 40.33 125.47 36.44
C GLY A 142 40.14 126.20 35.12
N THR A 143 39.80 127.49 35.18
CA THR A 143 40.27 128.47 34.19
C THR A 143 41.80 128.42 34.12
N ALA A 144 42.35 127.77 33.11
CA ALA A 144 43.76 127.81 32.75
C ALA A 144 43.88 128.03 31.24
N LEU A 145 44.06 129.30 30.88
CA LEU A 145 45.08 129.78 29.96
C LEU A 145 45.62 128.74 28.95
N LEU A 146 45.21 128.90 27.70
CA LEU A 146 45.99 128.68 26.48
C LEU A 146 47.03 127.56 26.51
N LYS A 147 46.69 126.43 25.88
CA LYS A 147 47.52 125.82 24.84
C LYS A 147 46.60 125.17 23.82
N LEU A 148 46.49 125.83 22.67
CA LEU A 148 46.05 125.24 21.41
C LEU A 148 47.14 124.24 21.00
N ASP A 149 47.28 123.14 21.76
CA ASP A 149 48.15 122.03 21.39
C ASP A 149 47.43 121.30 20.26
N SER A 150 47.78 121.72 19.04
CA SER A 150 47.49 121.12 17.74
C SER A 150 46.10 120.49 17.60
N SER A 151 45.18 121.20 16.92
CA SER A 151 43.88 120.70 16.43
C SER A 151 43.94 119.28 15.82
N ASP A 152 45.12 118.87 15.36
CA ASP A 152 45.45 117.57 14.82
C ASP A 152 45.39 116.41 15.84
N ASP A 153 45.79 116.60 17.10
CA ASP A 153 45.83 115.51 18.10
C ASP A 153 44.44 115.16 18.66
N TYR A 154 43.55 116.15 18.73
CA TYR A 154 42.15 115.92 19.09
C TYR A 154 41.40 115.18 17.97
N VAL A 155 41.65 115.55 16.71
CA VAL A 155 41.11 114.85 15.53
C VAL A 155 41.64 113.42 15.47
N LYS A 156 42.93 113.18 15.73
CA LYS A 156 43.51 111.83 15.83
C LYS A 156 42.85 110.97 16.92
N LYS A 157 42.51 111.54 18.08
CA LYS A 157 41.76 110.81 19.14
C LYS A 157 40.31 110.50 18.75
N ILE A 158 39.67 111.32 17.91
CA ILE A 158 38.34 111.02 17.35
C ILE A 158 38.44 109.94 16.29
N GLN A 159 39.42 110.03 15.38
CA GLN A 159 39.69 109.01 14.36
C GLN A 159 40.00 107.66 15.02
N LYS A 160 40.86 107.63 16.03
CA LYS A 160 41.18 106.41 16.79
C LYS A 160 39.96 105.79 17.47
N ARG A 161 39.08 106.59 18.09
CA ARG A 161 37.83 106.09 18.67
C ARG A 161 36.86 105.57 17.60
N LEU A 162 36.80 106.21 16.44
CA LEU A 162 35.98 105.76 15.33
C LEU A 162 36.49 104.41 14.79
N GLU A 163 37.80 104.25 14.64
CA GLU A 163 38.47 103.02 14.22
C GLU A 163 38.29 101.89 15.26
N GLU A 164 38.41 102.19 16.55
CA GLU A 164 38.14 101.23 17.62
C GLU A 164 36.66 100.81 17.64
N ASP A 165 35.74 101.76 17.41
CA ASP A 165 34.30 101.48 17.32
C ASP A 165 33.93 100.68 16.06
N THR A 166 34.58 100.93 14.91
CA THR A 166 34.38 100.12 13.70
C THR A 166 34.90 98.71 13.93
N VAL A 167 36.10 98.54 14.49
CA VAL A 167 36.65 97.23 14.85
C VAL A 167 35.77 96.50 15.88
N ALA A 168 35.24 97.20 16.89
CA ALA A 168 34.35 96.61 17.89
C ALA A 168 33.00 96.19 17.28
N ARG A 169 32.46 96.94 16.31
CA ARG A 169 31.26 96.56 15.55
C ARG A 169 31.53 95.34 14.66
N GLU A 170 32.64 95.33 13.94
CA GLU A 170 33.07 94.18 13.13
C GLU A 170 33.28 92.93 13.96
N GLN A 171 33.87 93.03 15.16
CA GLN A 171 34.03 91.89 16.06
C GLN A 171 32.69 91.37 16.59
N ARG A 172 31.76 92.27 16.97
CA ARG A 172 30.39 91.86 17.35
C ARG A 172 29.68 91.18 16.18
N GLU A 173 29.87 91.68 14.96
CA GLU A 173 29.29 91.08 13.77
C GLU A 173 29.94 89.73 13.41
N LYS A 174 31.26 89.60 13.50
CA LYS A 174 31.98 88.33 13.36
C LYS A 174 31.54 87.31 14.41
N ARG A 175 31.31 87.71 15.66
CA ARG A 175 30.74 86.85 16.71
C ARG A 175 29.32 86.41 16.37
N ARG A 176 28.45 87.33 15.94
CA ARG A 176 27.08 87.00 15.51
C ARG A 176 27.08 86.04 14.32
N ARG A 177 27.90 86.29 13.31
CA ARG A 177 28.06 85.40 12.14
C ARG A 177 28.61 84.03 12.53
N ARG A 178 29.60 83.98 13.45
CA ARG A 178 30.15 82.72 13.97
C ARG A 178 29.09 81.90 14.68
N ILE A 179 28.34 82.49 15.61
CA ILE A 179 27.28 81.80 16.35
C ILE A 179 26.20 81.32 15.39
N LEU A 180 25.80 82.14 14.41
CA LEU A 180 24.81 81.73 13.41
C LEU A 180 25.30 80.57 12.55
N MET A 181 26.54 80.64 12.07
CA MET A 181 27.15 79.55 11.31
C MET A 181 27.26 78.29 12.16
N GLU A 182 27.68 78.41 13.42
CA GLU A 182 27.81 77.31 14.37
C GLU A 182 26.44 76.65 14.64
N GLN A 183 25.38 77.45 14.82
CA GLN A 183 24.01 76.95 14.94
C GLN A 183 23.54 76.22 13.68
N LEU A 184 23.81 76.76 12.49
CA LEU A 184 23.47 76.11 11.22
C LEU A 184 24.27 74.81 11.02
N THR A 185 25.56 74.80 11.36
CA THR A 185 26.38 73.59 11.29
C THR A 185 25.97 72.54 12.31
N ALA A 186 25.58 72.95 13.53
CA ALA A 186 25.10 72.04 14.56
C ALA A 186 23.76 71.41 14.16
N HIS A 187 22.85 72.21 13.59
CA HIS A 187 21.59 71.71 13.05
C HIS A 187 21.81 70.76 11.86
N GLY A 188 22.72 71.12 10.94
CA GLY A 188 23.11 70.26 9.82
C GLY A 188 23.67 68.91 10.28
N ALA A 189 24.60 68.92 11.23
CA ALA A 189 25.16 67.70 11.82
C ALA A 189 24.10 66.85 12.54
N GLN A 190 23.12 67.48 13.20
CA GLN A 190 22.02 66.76 13.82
C GLN A 190 21.10 66.09 12.78
N GLU A 191 20.77 66.76 11.69
CA GLU A 191 20.00 66.15 10.60
C GLU A 191 20.75 65.00 9.93
N GLU A 192 22.07 65.14 9.75
CA GLU A 192 22.92 64.09 9.19
C GLU A 192 22.96 62.86 10.10
N ALA A 193 23.16 63.05 11.41
CA ALA A 193 23.10 61.97 12.38
C ALA A 193 21.74 61.23 12.36
N LEU A 194 20.62 61.97 12.25
CA LEU A 194 19.30 61.35 12.12
C LEU A 194 19.13 60.55 10.83
N ARG A 195 19.71 61.01 9.71
CA ARG A 195 19.69 60.28 8.43
C ARG A 195 20.54 59.03 8.50
N GLU A 196 21.72 59.12 9.12
CA GLU A 196 22.62 57.99 9.37
C GLU A 196 21.95 56.95 10.26
N ASP A 197 21.33 57.36 11.37
CA ASP A 197 20.59 56.46 12.27
C ASP A 197 19.46 55.74 11.54
N GLN A 198 18.71 56.43 10.67
CA GLN A 198 17.67 55.79 9.87
C GLN A 198 18.26 54.75 8.90
N LEU A 199 19.40 55.04 8.29
CA LEU A 199 20.08 54.12 7.39
C LEU A 199 20.61 52.89 8.15
N ILE A 200 21.28 53.11 9.28
CA ILE A 200 21.77 52.04 10.17
C ILE A 200 20.60 51.16 10.61
N ASN A 201 19.48 51.74 11.03
CA ASN A 201 18.29 50.97 11.43
C ASN A 201 17.70 50.14 10.29
N ARG A 202 17.69 50.65 9.05
CA ARG A 202 17.22 49.88 7.87
C ARG A 202 18.18 48.73 7.56
N LEU A 203 19.48 49.00 7.52
CA LEU A 203 20.51 47.99 7.24
C LEU A 203 20.55 46.91 8.32
N MET A 204 20.45 47.28 9.60
CA MET A 204 20.41 46.33 10.71
C MET A 204 19.19 45.42 10.64
N ARG A 205 18.01 45.94 10.27
CA ARG A 205 16.81 45.11 10.05
C ARG A 205 17.00 44.11 8.91
N GLN A 206 17.59 44.54 7.80
CA GLN A 206 17.90 43.66 6.67
C GLN A 206 18.89 42.55 7.07
N SER A 207 19.98 42.91 7.76
CA SER A 207 20.96 41.92 8.27
C SER A 207 20.35 40.92 9.26
N GLN A 208 19.42 41.37 10.10
CA GLN A 208 18.69 40.47 11.01
C GLN A 208 17.74 39.54 10.25
N GLN A 209 17.04 40.06 9.24
CA GLN A 209 16.15 39.26 8.39
C GLN A 209 16.94 38.20 7.60
N GLU A 210 18.10 38.57 7.03
CA GLU A 210 19.00 37.63 6.35
C GLU A 210 19.48 36.52 7.29
N ARG A 211 19.89 36.87 8.52
CA ARG A 211 20.26 35.86 9.54
C ARG A 211 19.11 34.91 9.85
N ARG A 212 17.88 35.42 10.01
CA ARG A 212 16.69 34.58 10.24
C ARG A 212 16.42 33.65 9.06
N ILE A 213 16.48 34.17 7.83
CA ILE A 213 16.29 33.37 6.62
C ILE A 213 17.38 32.29 6.51
N ALA A 214 18.64 32.62 6.82
CA ALA A 214 19.74 31.66 6.79
C ALA A 214 19.54 30.51 7.79
N VAL A 215 19.10 30.80 9.01
CA VAL A 215 18.78 29.78 10.02
C VAL A 215 17.60 28.91 9.58
N GLN A 216 16.52 29.50 9.08
CA GLN A 216 15.38 28.75 8.56
C GLN A 216 15.77 27.86 7.38
N LEU A 217 16.60 28.36 6.47
CA LEU A 217 17.12 27.59 5.35
C LEU A 217 18.00 26.42 5.81
N MET A 218 18.84 26.62 6.82
CA MET A 218 19.62 25.54 7.43
C MET A 218 18.72 24.47 8.03
N HIS A 219 17.67 24.86 8.77
CA HIS A 219 16.71 23.93 9.35
C HIS A 219 15.99 23.12 8.27
N ILE A 220 15.46 23.77 7.23
CA ILE A 220 14.80 23.10 6.10
C ILE A 220 15.76 22.14 5.38
N ARG A 221 17.04 22.52 5.20
CA ARG A 221 18.05 21.64 4.59
C ARG A 221 18.28 20.40 5.45
N HIS A 222 18.38 20.58 6.77
CA HIS A 222 18.53 19.47 7.72
C HIS A 222 17.32 18.54 7.68
N GLU A 223 16.10 19.07 7.79
CA GLU A 223 14.86 18.29 7.71
C GLU A 223 14.74 17.53 6.39
N LYS A 224 15.09 18.16 5.25
CA LYS A 224 15.14 17.48 3.95
C LYS A 224 16.14 16.33 3.94
N GLY A 225 17.29 16.51 4.59
CA GLY A 225 18.29 15.44 4.78
C GLY A 225 17.72 14.25 5.55
N VAL A 226 17.06 14.52 6.67
CA VAL A 226 16.40 13.50 7.50
C VAL A 226 15.28 12.79 6.73
N LEU A 227 14.45 13.51 5.97
CA LEU A 227 13.41 12.91 5.13
C LEU A 227 13.99 12.00 4.05
N LYS A 228 15.10 12.41 3.42
CA LYS A 228 15.80 11.57 2.44
C LYS A 228 16.35 10.30 3.09
N GLN A 229 16.98 10.40 4.25
CA GLN A 229 17.49 9.24 5.00
C GLN A 229 16.35 8.31 5.43
N ASN A 230 15.25 8.86 5.95
CA ASN A 230 14.07 8.08 6.32
C ASN A 230 13.43 7.38 5.12
N ARG A 231 13.42 8.02 3.94
CA ARG A 231 12.94 7.38 2.70
C ARG A 231 13.84 6.21 2.31
N ILE A 232 15.16 6.41 2.28
CA ILE A 232 16.13 5.35 1.96
C ILE A 232 16.01 4.19 2.95
N PHE A 233 15.89 4.50 4.24
CA PHE A 233 15.74 3.48 5.28
C PHE A 233 14.47 2.65 5.07
N ARG A 234 13.32 3.29 4.81
CA ARG A 234 12.07 2.59 4.51
C ARG A 234 12.17 1.75 3.24
N GLU A 235 12.79 2.28 2.20
CA GLU A 235 13.00 1.59 0.93
C GLU A 235 13.83 0.31 1.13
N LYS A 236 14.94 0.39 1.87
CA LYS A 236 15.74 -0.79 2.27
C LYS A 236 14.92 -1.81 3.06
N GLN A 237 14.12 -1.36 4.02
CA GLN A 237 13.26 -2.25 4.79
C GLN A 237 12.20 -2.94 3.92
N TYR A 238 11.67 -2.27 2.90
CA TYR A 238 10.76 -2.90 1.94
C TYR A 238 11.49 -3.84 0.99
N GLU A 239 12.70 -3.51 0.55
CA GLU A 239 13.56 -4.38 -0.25
C GLU A 239 13.87 -5.68 0.50
N GLU A 240 14.37 -5.58 1.74
CA GLU A 240 14.65 -6.74 2.59
C GLU A 240 13.42 -7.62 2.80
N LYS A 241 12.23 -7.01 3.02
CA LYS A 241 10.98 -7.76 3.13
C LYS A 241 10.61 -8.46 1.83
N ARG A 242 10.71 -7.77 0.69
CA ARG A 242 10.44 -8.37 -0.63
C ARG A 242 11.38 -9.52 -0.93
N GLU A 243 12.67 -9.37 -0.63
CA GLU A 243 13.67 -10.43 -0.82
C GLU A 243 13.36 -11.66 0.03
N LYS A 244 13.00 -11.45 1.31
CA LYS A 244 12.57 -12.54 2.19
C LYS A 244 11.29 -13.21 1.71
N GLU A 245 10.27 -12.44 1.37
CA GLU A 245 9.01 -12.97 0.83
C GLU A 245 9.23 -13.76 -0.47
N PHE A 246 10.16 -13.30 -1.31
CA PHE A 246 10.55 -13.98 -2.54
C PHE A 246 11.29 -15.29 -2.26
N GLN A 247 12.26 -15.29 -1.34
CA GLN A 247 12.96 -16.50 -0.90
C GLN A 247 11.99 -17.52 -0.29
N GLU A 248 11.13 -17.08 0.62
CA GLU A 248 10.11 -17.95 1.23
C GLU A 248 9.13 -18.49 0.18
N ALA A 249 8.78 -17.71 -0.85
CA ALA A 249 7.93 -18.20 -1.94
C ALA A 249 8.63 -19.30 -2.75
N LEU A 250 9.91 -19.12 -3.07
CA LEU A 250 10.71 -20.15 -3.74
C LEU A 250 10.83 -21.42 -2.88
N ASP A 251 11.07 -21.28 -1.57
CA ASP A 251 11.18 -22.41 -0.65
C ASP A 251 9.85 -23.15 -0.52
N ARG A 252 8.72 -22.43 -0.44
CA ARG A 252 7.37 -23.02 -0.43
C ARG A 252 7.08 -23.76 -1.72
N GLU A 253 7.38 -23.17 -2.87
CA GLU A 253 7.18 -23.82 -4.17
C GLU A 253 8.07 -25.06 -4.31
N ALA A 254 9.33 -24.98 -3.89
CA ALA A 254 10.23 -26.13 -3.89
C ALA A 254 9.75 -27.25 -2.94
N ALA A 255 9.20 -26.90 -1.78
CA ALA A 255 8.61 -27.88 -0.86
C ALA A 255 7.39 -28.59 -1.47
N ILE A 256 6.49 -27.83 -2.10
CA ILE A 256 5.32 -28.39 -2.82
C ILE A 256 5.77 -29.31 -3.94
N GLN A 257 6.77 -28.91 -4.74
CA GLN A 257 7.31 -29.76 -5.81
C GLN A 257 7.95 -31.04 -5.28
N ARG A 258 8.64 -31.00 -4.13
CA ARG A 258 9.18 -32.21 -3.49
C ARG A 258 8.07 -33.15 -3.03
N GLN A 259 7.02 -32.62 -2.39
CA GLN A 259 5.86 -33.41 -1.99
C GLN A 259 5.16 -34.04 -3.20
N ALA A 260 4.91 -33.26 -4.25
CA ALA A 260 4.31 -33.77 -5.48
C ALA A 260 5.15 -34.87 -6.14
N LYS A 261 6.49 -34.80 -6.07
CA LYS A 261 7.37 -35.88 -6.54
C LYS A 261 7.19 -37.15 -5.73
N LEU A 262 7.19 -37.05 -4.40
CA LEU A 262 6.97 -38.19 -3.51
C LEU A 262 5.59 -38.82 -3.75
N ASP A 263 4.54 -38.00 -3.83
CA ASP A 263 3.18 -38.48 -4.11
C ASP A 263 3.11 -39.20 -5.46
N CYS A 264 3.72 -38.63 -6.51
CA CYS A 264 3.81 -39.28 -7.82
C CYS A 264 4.56 -40.61 -7.76
N GLU A 265 5.69 -40.67 -7.06
CA GLU A 265 6.47 -41.90 -6.87
C GLU A 265 5.66 -42.97 -6.12
N GLU A 266 4.91 -42.59 -5.08
CA GLU A 266 4.02 -43.50 -4.36
C GLU A 266 2.88 -44.00 -5.24
N GLN A 267 2.27 -43.15 -6.07
CA GLN A 267 1.23 -43.58 -7.00
C GLN A 267 1.78 -44.54 -8.05
N VAL A 268 2.99 -44.29 -8.56
CA VAL A 268 3.67 -45.20 -9.49
C VAL A 268 3.93 -46.56 -8.83
N ARG A 269 4.38 -46.58 -7.56
CA ARG A 269 4.56 -47.84 -6.81
C ARG A 269 3.26 -48.60 -6.64
N LYS A 270 2.19 -47.95 -6.20
CA LYS A 270 0.86 -48.58 -6.05
C LYS A 270 0.37 -49.18 -7.37
N VAL A 271 0.55 -48.46 -8.47
CA VAL A 271 0.19 -48.96 -9.81
C VAL A 271 1.06 -50.15 -10.21
N GLN A 272 2.36 -50.12 -9.93
CA GLN A 272 3.26 -51.26 -10.17
C GLN A 272 2.83 -52.50 -9.39
N GLU A 273 2.55 -52.35 -8.08
CA GLU A 273 2.07 -53.45 -7.24
C GLU A 273 0.78 -54.07 -7.79
N LEU A 274 -0.19 -53.24 -8.22
CA LEU A 274 -1.42 -53.73 -8.84
C LEU A 274 -1.15 -54.46 -10.17
N HIS A 275 -0.24 -53.94 -11.00
CA HIS A 275 0.15 -54.61 -12.24
C HIS A 275 0.79 -55.96 -11.98
N ASP A 276 1.64 -56.06 -10.96
CA ASP A 276 2.30 -57.31 -10.56
C ASP A 276 1.28 -58.32 -10.03
N MET A 277 0.32 -57.89 -9.21
CA MET A 277 -0.79 -58.76 -8.74
C MET A 277 -1.61 -59.31 -9.90
N ILE A 278 -2.03 -58.45 -10.84
CA ILE A 278 -2.80 -58.88 -12.02
C ILE A 278 -1.96 -59.81 -12.91
N ALA A 279 -0.67 -59.55 -13.05
CA ALA A 279 0.23 -60.40 -13.82
C ALA A 279 0.39 -61.79 -13.18
N ALA A 280 0.52 -61.85 -11.85
CA ALA A 280 0.58 -63.08 -11.08
C ALA A 280 -0.73 -63.87 -11.20
N GLU A 281 -1.89 -63.23 -11.00
CA GLU A 281 -3.20 -63.86 -11.16
C GLU A 281 -3.39 -64.43 -12.57
N ARG A 282 -2.99 -63.68 -13.60
CA ARG A 282 -3.02 -64.17 -14.99
C ARG A 282 -2.09 -65.36 -15.20
N ALA A 283 -0.93 -65.39 -14.54
CA ALA A 283 -0.01 -66.52 -14.61
C ALA A 283 -0.59 -67.76 -13.91
N GLU A 284 -1.17 -67.59 -12.72
CA GLU A 284 -1.87 -68.66 -11.99
C GLU A 284 -3.06 -69.19 -12.79
N ALA A 285 -3.85 -68.33 -13.40
CA ALA A 285 -4.98 -68.75 -14.24
C ALA A 285 -4.52 -69.56 -15.45
N ARG A 286 -3.39 -69.20 -16.08
CA ARG A 286 -2.79 -70.01 -17.16
C ARG A 286 -2.32 -71.37 -16.62
N TYR A 287 -1.62 -71.38 -15.48
CA TYR A 287 -1.17 -72.62 -14.84
C TYR A 287 -2.36 -73.52 -14.50
N LYS A 288 -3.39 -73.00 -13.83
CA LYS A 288 -4.62 -73.75 -13.48
C LYS A 288 -5.30 -74.32 -14.71
N LYS A 289 -5.41 -73.57 -15.81
CA LYS A 289 -5.96 -74.09 -17.08
C LYS A 289 -5.18 -75.29 -17.59
N HIS A 290 -3.85 -75.19 -17.66
CA HIS A 290 -3.02 -76.30 -18.12
C HIS A 290 -3.04 -77.48 -17.16
N TYR A 291 -3.06 -77.22 -15.86
CA TYR A 291 -3.16 -78.23 -14.81
C TYR A 291 -4.49 -78.99 -14.92
N LEU A 292 -5.62 -78.30 -15.05
CA LEU A 292 -6.94 -78.91 -15.20
C LEU A 292 -7.01 -79.79 -16.46
N ILE A 293 -6.49 -79.33 -17.59
CA ILE A 293 -6.42 -80.14 -18.82
C ILE A 293 -5.60 -81.42 -18.57
N CYS A 294 -4.45 -81.33 -17.89
CA CYS A 294 -3.64 -82.50 -17.58
C CYS A 294 -4.37 -83.44 -16.61
N GLN A 295 -5.06 -82.89 -15.62
CA GLN A 295 -5.86 -83.63 -14.65
C GLN A 295 -7.00 -84.39 -15.35
N GLU A 296 -7.77 -83.74 -16.22
CA GLU A 296 -8.83 -84.37 -17.02
C GLU A 296 -8.29 -85.53 -17.87
N VAL A 297 -7.10 -85.37 -18.47
CA VAL A 297 -6.45 -86.44 -19.23
C VAL A 297 -6.04 -87.59 -18.32
N THR A 298 -5.47 -87.30 -17.14
CA THR A 298 -5.11 -88.36 -16.18
C THR A 298 -6.32 -89.09 -15.64
N ASP A 299 -7.42 -88.39 -15.35
CA ASP A 299 -8.67 -88.98 -14.86
C ASP A 299 -9.26 -89.92 -15.92
N LYS A 300 -9.29 -89.50 -17.20
CA LYS A 300 -9.71 -90.37 -18.32
C LYS A 300 -8.82 -91.61 -18.50
N ILE A 301 -7.52 -91.50 -18.22
CA ILE A 301 -6.60 -92.67 -18.25
C ILE A 301 -6.92 -93.62 -17.10
N VAL A 302 -7.14 -93.08 -15.90
CA VAL A 302 -7.53 -93.85 -14.73
C VAL A 302 -8.86 -94.56 -15.00
N ASP A 303 -9.87 -93.86 -15.50
CA ASP A 303 -11.19 -94.41 -15.86
C ASP A 303 -11.09 -95.57 -16.85
N LEU A 304 -10.25 -95.42 -17.89
CA LEU A 304 -10.02 -96.48 -18.85
C LEU A 304 -9.35 -97.69 -18.19
N ALA A 305 -8.37 -97.46 -17.30
CA ALA A 305 -7.68 -98.52 -16.58
C ALA A 305 -8.60 -99.24 -15.59
N THR A 306 -9.43 -98.52 -14.82
CA THR A 306 -10.42 -99.09 -13.89
C THR A 306 -11.49 -99.87 -14.65
N LYS A 307 -12.11 -99.31 -15.70
CA LYS A 307 -13.05 -100.07 -16.56
C LYS A 307 -12.42 -101.33 -17.13
N THR A 308 -11.19 -101.23 -17.62
CA THR A 308 -10.46 -102.41 -18.14
C THR A 308 -10.20 -103.46 -17.04
N GLY A 309 -9.92 -103.02 -15.81
CA GLY A 309 -9.73 -103.86 -14.64
C GLY A 309 -11.02 -104.56 -14.20
N GLU A 310 -12.09 -103.78 -13.97
CA GLU A 310 -13.44 -104.27 -13.59
C GLU A 310 -13.91 -105.37 -14.56
N TYR A 311 -13.81 -105.13 -15.87
CA TYR A 311 -14.20 -106.12 -16.86
C TYR A 311 -13.31 -107.37 -16.82
N ARG A 312 -11.99 -107.24 -16.62
CA ARG A 312 -11.09 -108.42 -16.52
C ARG A 312 -11.42 -109.31 -15.34
N GLU A 313 -11.82 -108.73 -14.20
CA GLU A 313 -12.27 -109.49 -13.03
C GLU A 313 -13.56 -110.25 -13.32
N LEU A 314 -14.51 -109.62 -14.02
CA LEU A 314 -15.80 -110.23 -14.38
C LEU A 314 -15.71 -111.30 -15.49
N THR A 315 -14.73 -111.20 -16.40
CA THR A 315 -14.62 -112.08 -17.59
C THR A 315 -13.40 -113.01 -17.62
N ASN A 316 -12.85 -113.39 -16.45
CA ASN A 316 -11.70 -114.31 -16.37
C ASN A 316 -10.49 -113.86 -17.25
N ARG A 317 -10.14 -112.57 -17.17
CA ARG A 317 -8.99 -111.92 -17.84
C ARG A 317 -9.05 -111.78 -19.38
N LEU A 318 -10.15 -112.15 -20.05
CA LEU A 318 -10.28 -112.03 -21.51
C LEU A 318 -11.10 -110.78 -21.89
N ILE A 319 -10.50 -109.83 -22.62
CA ILE A 319 -11.21 -108.64 -23.12
C ILE A 319 -11.45 -108.78 -24.64
N PRO A 320 -12.71 -108.77 -25.12
CA PRO A 320 -13.01 -108.76 -26.54
C PRO A 320 -12.42 -107.53 -27.27
N ALA A 321 -11.77 -107.77 -28.42
CA ALA A 321 -11.09 -106.72 -29.20
C ALA A 321 -12.02 -105.66 -29.82
N LYS A 322 -13.33 -105.92 -29.89
CA LYS A 322 -14.34 -104.94 -30.32
C LYS A 322 -14.59 -103.91 -29.22
N LEU A 323 -14.89 -104.39 -28.01
CA LEU A 323 -15.15 -103.58 -26.82
C LEU A 323 -13.97 -102.65 -26.48
N MET A 324 -12.74 -103.17 -26.57
CA MET A 324 -11.53 -102.38 -26.34
C MET A 324 -11.29 -101.30 -27.42
N ARG A 325 -11.78 -101.50 -28.66
CA ARG A 325 -11.71 -100.46 -29.70
C ARG A 325 -12.72 -99.36 -29.42
N GLU A 326 -13.94 -99.72 -29.02
CA GLU A 326 -15.01 -98.77 -28.66
C GLU A 326 -14.61 -97.90 -27.46
N TRP A 327 -14.03 -98.47 -26.39
CA TRP A 327 -13.54 -97.67 -25.26
C TRP A 327 -12.37 -96.77 -25.62
N LYS A 328 -11.49 -97.21 -26.52
CA LYS A 328 -10.41 -96.36 -27.04
C LYS A 328 -10.98 -95.21 -27.86
N GLU A 329 -11.99 -95.45 -28.68
CA GLU A 329 -12.69 -94.40 -29.43
C GLU A 329 -13.37 -93.40 -28.48
N LEU A 330 -14.03 -93.85 -27.41
CA LEU A 330 -14.59 -92.97 -26.37
C LEU A 330 -13.51 -92.14 -25.67
N PHE A 331 -12.36 -92.73 -25.35
CA PHE A 331 -11.21 -92.02 -24.80
C PHE A 331 -10.66 -90.94 -25.74
N PHE A 332 -10.53 -91.23 -27.05
CA PHE A 332 -10.04 -90.26 -28.03
C PHE A 332 -11.05 -89.16 -28.36
N THR A 333 -12.35 -89.47 -28.30
CA THR A 333 -13.45 -88.51 -28.52
C THR A 333 -13.75 -87.67 -27.26
N GLY A 334 -13.28 -88.11 -26.10
CA GLY A 334 -13.34 -87.37 -24.85
C GLY A 334 -14.63 -87.56 -24.05
N TYR A 335 -15.48 -88.50 -24.43
CA TYR A 335 -16.68 -88.88 -23.66
C TYR A 335 -16.31 -89.69 -22.41
N SER A 336 -17.07 -89.51 -21.33
CA SER A 336 -16.92 -90.31 -20.11
C SER A 336 -17.19 -91.80 -20.39
N LEU A 337 -16.38 -92.69 -19.79
CA LEU A 337 -16.56 -94.15 -19.87
C LEU A 337 -17.55 -94.68 -18.82
N TYR A 338 -17.91 -93.84 -17.84
CA TYR A 338 -18.90 -94.13 -16.82
C TYR A 338 -20.17 -93.33 -17.13
N GLU A 339 -21.33 -93.95 -16.93
CA GLU A 339 -22.62 -93.28 -17.02
C GLU A 339 -22.70 -92.25 -15.89
N GLU A 340 -22.91 -90.97 -16.24
CA GLU A 340 -23.01 -89.90 -15.27
C GLU A 340 -24.14 -90.23 -14.31
N ALA A 341 -23.80 -90.54 -13.06
CA ALA A 341 -24.79 -90.72 -12.02
C ALA A 341 -25.58 -89.40 -11.94
N SER A 342 -26.88 -89.47 -12.19
CA SER A 342 -27.80 -88.36 -11.97
C SER A 342 -27.85 -88.09 -10.47
N VAL A 343 -26.90 -87.31 -9.99
CA VAL A 343 -26.97 -86.72 -8.66
C VAL A 343 -27.93 -85.56 -8.80
N ASP A 344 -29.07 -85.66 -8.13
CA ASP A 344 -30.03 -84.56 -8.05
C ASP A 344 -29.31 -83.27 -7.63
N PRO A 345 -29.60 -82.11 -8.25
CA PRO A 345 -28.94 -80.86 -7.88
C PRO A 345 -29.16 -80.60 -6.40
N LEU A 346 -28.07 -80.50 -5.64
CA LEU A 346 -28.12 -79.99 -4.27
C LEU A 346 -28.86 -78.63 -4.28
N PRO A 347 -29.83 -78.40 -3.38
CA PRO A 347 -30.60 -77.16 -3.34
C PRO A 347 -29.69 -75.93 -3.27
N SER A 348 -29.97 -74.91 -4.09
CA SER A 348 -29.20 -73.67 -4.16
C SER A 348 -29.32 -72.77 -2.92
N GLU A 349 -30.22 -73.10 -2.00
CA GLU A 349 -30.42 -72.36 -0.76
C GLU A 349 -29.87 -73.20 0.41
N PRO A 350 -28.89 -72.68 1.18
CA PRO A 350 -28.37 -73.39 2.33
C PRO A 350 -29.52 -73.63 3.30
N THR A 351 -29.66 -74.88 3.70
CA THR A 351 -30.71 -75.29 4.65
C THR A 351 -30.48 -74.51 5.95
N PRO A 352 -31.51 -74.06 6.70
CA PRO A 352 -31.34 -73.29 7.93
C PRO A 352 -30.37 -73.94 8.95
N GLU A 353 -30.24 -75.27 8.91
CA GLU A 353 -29.27 -76.02 9.71
C GLU A 353 -27.81 -75.78 9.28
N GLN A 354 -27.53 -75.66 7.98
CA GLN A 354 -26.20 -75.36 7.43
C GLN A 354 -25.77 -73.92 7.72
N LEU A 355 -26.73 -72.98 7.76
CA LEU A 355 -26.48 -71.60 8.20
C LEU A 355 -26.14 -71.54 9.69
N LEU A 356 -26.82 -72.34 10.52
CA LEU A 356 -26.51 -72.48 11.94
C LEU A 356 -25.16 -73.15 12.18
N GLU A 357 -24.75 -74.10 11.34
CA GLU A 357 -23.42 -74.72 11.41
C GLU A 357 -22.31 -73.75 11.02
N LEU A 358 -22.50 -72.95 9.97
CA LEU A 358 -21.56 -71.87 9.60
C LEU A 358 -21.49 -70.78 10.69
N GLU A 359 -22.60 -70.45 11.33
CA GLU A 359 -22.62 -69.52 12.46
C GLU A 359 -21.88 -70.12 13.67
N LYS A 360 -22.03 -71.42 13.94
CA LYS A 360 -21.25 -72.13 14.97
C LYS A 360 -19.76 -72.15 14.66
N GLU A 361 -19.36 -72.37 13.42
CA GLU A 361 -17.96 -72.31 12.98
C GLU A 361 -17.39 -70.88 13.08
N GLY A 362 -18.20 -69.85 12.81
CA GLY A 362 -17.80 -68.45 12.99
C GLY A 362 -17.68 -68.00 14.45
N ILE A 363 -18.39 -68.67 15.37
CA ILE A 363 -18.27 -68.47 16.83
C ILE A 363 -17.02 -69.19 17.39
N LEU A 364 -16.44 -70.15 16.66
CA LEU A 364 -15.16 -70.79 16.98
C LEU A 364 -13.99 -69.93 16.49
N ASP A 365 -13.75 -68.78 17.12
CA ASP A 365 -12.52 -68.00 16.91
C ASP A 365 -11.34 -68.79 17.54
N GLU A 366 -10.25 -69.03 16.79
CA GLU A 366 -9.06 -69.75 17.30
C GLU A 366 -8.53 -69.11 18.60
N LYS A 367 -8.74 -67.81 18.76
CA LYS A 367 -8.38 -67.02 19.95
C LYS A 367 -9.20 -67.39 21.18
N ASP A 368 -10.48 -67.73 21.02
CA ASP A 368 -11.35 -68.16 22.13
C ASP A 368 -10.97 -69.56 22.61
N TYR A 369 -10.50 -70.42 21.69
CA TYR A 369 -9.95 -71.73 22.04
C TYR A 369 -8.64 -71.62 22.84
N ASP A 370 -7.74 -70.73 22.42
CA ASP A 370 -6.49 -70.48 23.14
C ASP A 370 -6.74 -69.90 24.54
N GLU A 371 -7.70 -68.97 24.69
CA GLU A 371 -8.08 -68.41 26.00
C GLU A 371 -8.70 -69.47 26.92
N TYR A 372 -9.51 -70.40 26.37
CA TYR A 372 -10.04 -71.53 27.14
C TYR A 372 -8.94 -72.50 27.58
N LYS A 373 -7.94 -72.74 26.73
CA LYS A 373 -6.78 -73.59 27.05
C LYS A 373 -5.93 -72.98 28.16
N GLU A 374 -5.72 -71.66 28.16
CA GLU A 374 -5.01 -70.96 29.25
C GLU A 374 -5.79 -70.98 30.57
N LYS A 375 -7.12 -70.79 30.53
CA LYS A 375 -7.98 -70.85 31.72
C LYS A 375 -8.02 -72.26 32.33
N SER A 376 -8.08 -73.31 31.50
CA SER A 376 -8.04 -74.69 31.99
C SER A 376 -6.66 -75.06 32.58
N PHE A 377 -5.56 -74.60 31.97
CA PHE A 377 -4.22 -74.80 32.51
C PHE A 377 -4.06 -74.10 33.87
N THR A 378 -4.46 -72.83 33.98
CA THR A 378 -4.36 -72.08 35.24
C THR A 378 -5.22 -72.69 36.35
N GLN A 379 -6.40 -73.24 36.03
CA GLN A 379 -7.26 -73.90 37.02
C GLN A 379 -6.70 -75.24 37.52
N ILE A 380 -6.01 -76.01 36.66
CA ILE A 380 -5.30 -77.23 37.07
C ILE A 380 -4.09 -76.89 37.95
N TYR A 381 -3.35 -75.82 37.63
CA TYR A 381 -2.25 -75.35 38.47
C TYR A 381 -2.72 -74.88 39.86
N TYR A 382 -3.81 -74.10 39.94
CA TYR A 382 -4.34 -73.66 41.24
C TYR A 382 -4.93 -74.80 42.08
N THR A 383 -5.64 -75.75 41.47
CA THR A 383 -6.17 -76.93 42.19
C THR A 383 -5.07 -77.90 42.61
N GLY A 384 -4.04 -78.08 41.80
CA GLY A 384 -2.83 -78.84 42.15
C GLY A 384 -2.02 -78.19 43.26
N TYR A 385 -1.85 -76.86 43.25
CA TYR A 385 -1.13 -76.14 44.30
C TYR A 385 -1.88 -76.13 45.64
N LEU A 386 -3.21 -75.95 45.62
CA LEU A 386 -4.04 -76.07 46.83
C LEU A 386 -4.07 -77.49 47.37
N SER A 387 -4.08 -78.51 46.51
CA SER A 387 -3.98 -79.91 46.93
C SER A 387 -2.60 -80.25 47.51
N PHE A 388 -1.53 -79.59 47.05
CA PHE A 388 -0.17 -79.81 47.55
C PHE A 388 0.07 -79.09 48.89
N LEU A 389 -0.52 -77.90 49.09
CA LEU A 389 -0.47 -77.15 50.35
C LEU A 389 -1.37 -77.72 51.46
N LEU A 390 -2.37 -78.54 51.13
CA LEU A 390 -3.19 -79.28 52.11
C LEU A 390 -2.55 -80.62 52.54
N LEU A 391 -1.45 -81.04 51.90
CA LEU A 391 -0.77 -82.31 52.13
C LEU A 391 0.61 -82.17 52.81
N VAL A 392 1.01 -80.94 53.17
CA VAL A 392 2.15 -80.60 54.03
C VAL A 392 1.60 -80.01 55.32
#